data_AF-K5V1Y8-F1
#
_entry.id   AF-K5V1Y8-F1
#
_cell.length_a   1.000
_cell.length_b   1.000
_cell.length_c   1.000
_cell.angle_alpha   90.00
_cell.angle_beta   90.00
_cell.angle_gamma   90.00
#
_symmetry.space_group_name_H-M   'P 1'
#
loop_
_entity.id
_entity.type
_entity.pdbx_description
1 polymer ?
#
loop_
_entity_poly.entity_id
_entity_poly.type
_entity_poly.pdbx_seq_one_letter_code
_entity_poly.pdbx_strand_id
1 'polypeptide(L)'
;MRSALALLAAISPVLAGVQEVWWNITYVLNANPDGLQPRRVIGINGTWPPPAVDIQSTDDLLVHAYNSLDQPMTLHHHGMFFNSTSWMDGALAISQCGVPPGQSFDYTVPISSNGQWGTYWVHSHAGGQYVDGLRAPVVIHPPQEKYQYDEEFTVVLGDWYHDEHAVLLKQFISIANPGGAEPVPNSALIYFAQNATYLGPISGTHPDSVTAAVGFNDNATLPFQPGKTYRLRVVNTSAFAMFYFWIDGHDMRIIEADGTDVEESPIDLLTVTVAQRYSILVTARNDTSQNWMIHANMDTDMFDTVPLTLNPNITSSVTYDSSNSVTDLGTIDAYSDVDDIALVPLVVEPMLPSTRTIPLTLSFDTMDDGTNRAMFNGQTFVSPLVPTVMSEMSLGANATVAQAYGPFSFVLNHLEVFDILLQNSDTGKHPFHLHGHKFQIVQRSLDYTSSDPTLNPPINESQTNPMRRDTVQLPAGEGVVLRVVADNPGAWIFHCHIEWHLEAGLAVTLIEAPLQAQERNAIPDVMFQQCAALGMPSSGNAAGHPTSDLLDLSGWTLGPFQQVLGWRPKGIVAMTGCVLTAVIGMLTVTWYSLGGHISEEEMEHEVRMQQEAKLRRGKFFGLIKPKN
;
A
#
# COMPACT_ATOMS: atom_id res chain seq x y z
N MET A 1 27.24 68.42 -15.84
CA MET A 1 26.26 67.68 -15.04
C MET A 1 25.39 66.87 -15.99
N ARG A 2 25.62 65.57 -16.08
CA ARG A 2 24.86 64.64 -16.93
C ARG A 2 23.81 63.97 -16.05
N SER A 3 22.53 64.20 -16.33
CA SER A 3 21.41 63.54 -15.65
C SER A 3 21.29 62.11 -16.16
N ALA A 4 21.49 61.15 -15.26
CA ALA A 4 21.13 59.75 -15.48
C ALA A 4 19.66 59.58 -15.07
N LEU A 5 18.81 59.23 -16.04
CA LEU A 5 17.44 58.78 -15.79
C LEU A 5 17.51 57.30 -15.43
N ALA A 6 17.15 56.94 -14.20
CA ALA A 6 17.01 55.56 -13.77
C ALA A 6 15.72 54.97 -14.36
N LEU A 7 15.86 53.94 -15.19
CA LEU A 7 14.75 53.06 -15.56
C LEU A 7 14.45 52.17 -14.33
N LEU A 8 13.35 52.46 -13.61
CA LEU A 8 12.75 51.46 -12.72
C LEU A 8 12.08 50.42 -13.61
N ALA A 9 12.66 49.22 -13.69
CA ALA A 9 11.97 48.06 -14.21
C ALA A 9 10.80 47.74 -13.27
N ALA A 10 9.58 47.77 -13.81
CA ALA A 10 8.40 47.27 -13.13
C ALA A 10 8.53 45.75 -13.00
N ILE A 11 8.94 45.28 -11.82
CA ILE A 11 8.82 43.87 -11.46
C ILE A 11 7.35 43.68 -11.11
N SER A 12 6.58 43.08 -12.02
CA SER A 12 5.24 42.59 -11.68
C SER A 12 5.41 41.55 -10.58
N PRO A 13 4.74 41.67 -9.42
CA PRO A 13 4.72 40.58 -8.46
C PRO A 13 4.06 39.38 -9.14
N VAL A 14 4.78 38.25 -9.22
CA VAL A 14 4.16 36.97 -9.53
C VAL A 14 3.33 36.63 -8.29
N LEU A 15 2.04 36.89 -8.35
CA LEU A 15 1.09 36.37 -7.37
C LEU A 15 0.97 34.87 -7.64
N ALA A 16 1.21 34.03 -6.64
CA ALA A 16 0.91 32.61 -6.72
C ALA A 16 -0.59 32.46 -7.06
N GLY A 17 -0.89 31.69 -8.12
CA GLY A 17 -2.26 31.39 -8.50
C GLY A 17 -2.88 30.36 -7.55
N VAL A 18 -4.19 30.24 -7.59
CA VAL A 18 -4.90 29.10 -7.00
C VAL A 18 -5.72 28.46 -8.11
N GLN A 19 -5.53 27.17 -8.32
CA GLN A 19 -6.36 26.36 -9.20
C GLN A 19 -7.37 25.60 -8.35
N GLU A 20 -8.65 25.90 -8.55
CA GLU A 20 -9.74 25.28 -7.80
C GLU A 20 -10.40 24.15 -8.60
N VAL A 21 -10.69 23.03 -7.94
CA VAL A 21 -11.46 21.92 -8.49
C VAL A 21 -12.58 21.50 -7.54
N TRP A 22 -13.74 21.15 -8.10
CA TRP A 22 -14.92 20.71 -7.32
C TRP A 22 -15.18 19.23 -7.54
N TRP A 23 -14.93 18.45 -6.50
CA TRP A 23 -14.95 17.00 -6.54
C TRP A 23 -16.09 16.47 -5.68
N ASN A 24 -17.22 16.13 -6.31
CA ASN A 24 -18.26 15.35 -5.66
C ASN A 24 -17.91 13.87 -5.76
N ILE A 25 -17.50 13.27 -4.64
CA ILE A 25 -17.08 11.87 -4.56
C ILE A 25 -18.34 10.99 -4.51
N THR A 26 -18.52 10.15 -5.53
CA THR A 26 -19.78 9.45 -5.79
C THR A 26 -19.54 8.00 -6.16
N TYR A 27 -20.54 7.14 -5.94
CA TYR A 27 -20.54 5.83 -6.57
C TYR A 27 -20.92 5.95 -8.05
N VAL A 28 -20.18 5.22 -8.89
CA VAL A 28 -20.48 5.03 -10.31
C VAL A 28 -20.75 3.55 -10.52
N LEU A 29 -21.90 3.24 -11.10
CA LEU A 29 -22.35 1.86 -11.32
C LEU A 29 -21.92 1.38 -12.71
N ASN A 30 -21.71 0.07 -12.84
CA ASN A 30 -21.42 -0.60 -14.12
C ASN A 30 -20.15 -0.09 -14.84
N ALA A 31 -19.11 0.30 -14.09
CA ALA A 31 -17.80 0.53 -14.68
C ALA A 31 -17.21 -0.81 -15.15
N ASN A 32 -16.73 -0.85 -16.39
CA ASN A 32 -16.20 -2.06 -17.03
C ASN A 32 -15.01 -1.70 -17.95
N PRO A 33 -13.85 -1.31 -17.38
CA PRO A 33 -12.70 -0.85 -18.16
C PRO A 33 -11.96 -1.99 -18.87
N ASP A 34 -12.01 -3.21 -18.33
CA ASP A 34 -11.40 -4.39 -18.95
C ASP A 34 -12.33 -5.12 -19.93
N GLY A 35 -13.61 -4.72 -19.99
CA GLY A 35 -14.62 -5.33 -20.86
C GLY A 35 -15.09 -6.70 -20.38
N LEU A 36 -14.72 -7.15 -19.17
CA LEU A 36 -15.03 -8.48 -18.66
C LEU A 36 -16.20 -8.49 -17.69
N GLN A 37 -16.20 -7.62 -16.67
CA GLN A 37 -17.23 -7.59 -15.63
C GLN A 37 -17.58 -6.15 -15.20
N PRO A 38 -18.86 -5.75 -15.32
CA PRO A 38 -19.31 -4.48 -14.76
C PRO A 38 -19.31 -4.55 -13.22
N ARG A 39 -18.76 -3.52 -12.59
CA ARG A 39 -18.77 -3.35 -11.12
C ARG A 39 -19.09 -1.93 -10.70
N ARG A 40 -19.43 -1.76 -9.41
CA ARG A 40 -19.48 -0.44 -8.78
C ARG A 40 -18.06 0.04 -8.51
N VAL A 41 -17.84 1.34 -8.70
CA VAL A 41 -16.61 2.05 -8.35
C VAL A 41 -16.92 3.36 -7.66
N ILE A 42 -15.89 3.98 -7.11
CA ILE A 42 -15.89 5.33 -6.58
C ILE A 42 -15.29 6.23 -7.66
N GLY A 43 -16.07 7.22 -8.09
CA GLY A 43 -15.69 8.20 -9.09
C GLY A 43 -15.95 9.62 -8.61
N ILE A 44 -15.78 10.57 -9.53
CA ILE A 44 -15.96 12.00 -9.25
C ILE A 44 -17.01 12.57 -10.19
N ASN A 45 -17.95 13.33 -9.64
CA ASN A 45 -19.03 13.98 -10.36
C ASN A 45 -19.87 12.99 -11.21
N GLY A 46 -20.06 11.76 -10.72
CA GLY A 46 -20.81 10.71 -11.41
C GLY A 46 -20.06 10.05 -12.57
N THR A 47 -18.76 10.30 -12.71
CA THR A 47 -17.92 9.76 -13.80
C THR A 47 -16.72 8.99 -13.26
N TRP A 48 -16.27 8.01 -14.02
CA TRP A 48 -15.04 7.26 -13.76
C TRP A 48 -14.30 7.02 -15.08
N PRO A 49 -12.96 7.18 -15.13
CA PRO A 49 -12.04 7.50 -14.03
C PRO A 49 -12.23 8.92 -13.45
N PRO A 50 -11.83 9.17 -12.19
CA PRO A 50 -11.71 10.52 -11.64
C PRO A 50 -10.90 11.45 -12.54
N PRO A 51 -11.27 12.74 -12.72
CA PRO A 51 -10.55 13.64 -13.62
C PRO A 51 -9.06 13.77 -13.29
N ALA A 52 -8.22 13.67 -14.33
CA ALA A 52 -6.80 14.00 -14.22
C ALA A 52 -6.61 15.48 -13.86
N VAL A 53 -5.55 15.79 -13.11
CA VAL A 53 -5.19 17.16 -12.73
C VAL A 53 -3.93 17.57 -13.49
N ASP A 54 -3.96 18.78 -14.04
CA ASP A 54 -2.84 19.41 -14.74
C ASP A 54 -2.75 20.86 -14.25
N ILE A 55 -1.60 21.23 -13.67
CA ILE A 55 -1.40 22.51 -12.95
C ILE A 55 0.05 23.01 -13.11
N GLN A 56 0.25 24.32 -12.99
CA GLN A 56 1.58 24.93 -12.94
C GLN A 56 2.14 24.94 -11.52
N SER A 57 3.44 24.73 -11.35
CA SER A 57 4.09 24.75 -10.03
C SER A 57 4.08 26.13 -9.34
N THR A 58 3.63 27.17 -10.03
CA THR A 58 3.45 28.53 -9.48
C THR A 58 2.15 28.69 -8.72
N ASP A 59 1.24 27.72 -8.81
CA ASP A 59 -0.10 27.78 -8.29
C ASP A 59 -0.29 26.74 -7.19
N ASP A 60 -1.15 27.01 -6.21
CA ASP A 60 -1.62 26.00 -5.25
C ASP A 60 -2.89 25.32 -5.78
N LEU A 61 -3.08 24.04 -5.46
CA LEU A 61 -4.29 23.31 -5.81
C LEU A 61 -5.27 23.33 -4.64
N LEU A 62 -6.51 23.78 -4.88
CA LEU A 62 -7.60 23.73 -3.92
C LEU A 62 -8.66 22.73 -4.39
N VAL A 63 -8.79 21.61 -3.67
CA VAL A 63 -9.78 20.56 -3.97
C VAL A 63 -10.97 20.69 -3.01
N HIS A 64 -12.09 21.16 -3.52
CA HIS A 64 -13.36 21.18 -2.81
C HIS A 64 -13.99 19.78 -2.87
N ALA A 65 -13.66 18.93 -1.89
CA ALA A 65 -14.16 17.56 -1.84
C ALA A 65 -15.50 17.51 -1.09
N TYR A 66 -16.55 16.99 -1.75
CA TYR A 66 -17.83 16.68 -1.12
C TYR A 66 -18.04 15.17 -1.11
N ASN A 67 -18.30 14.60 0.05
CA ASN A 67 -18.47 13.16 0.20
C ASN A 67 -19.95 12.75 0.00
N SER A 68 -20.29 12.18 -1.16
CA SER A 68 -21.60 11.55 -1.42
C SER A 68 -21.60 10.03 -1.22
N LEU A 69 -20.53 9.46 -0.66
CA LEU A 69 -20.48 8.04 -0.30
C LEU A 69 -21.24 7.79 1.01
N ASP A 70 -21.42 6.52 1.36
CA ASP A 70 -22.01 6.11 2.64
C ASP A 70 -20.97 5.82 3.73
N GLN A 71 -19.67 6.02 3.43
CA GLN A 71 -18.53 5.86 4.34
C GLN A 71 -17.71 7.16 4.44
N PRO A 72 -16.89 7.34 5.49
CA PRO A 72 -15.89 8.40 5.54
C PRO A 72 -14.90 8.27 4.38
N MET A 73 -14.39 9.39 3.88
CA MET A 73 -13.41 9.41 2.79
C MET A 73 -12.27 10.38 3.09
N THR A 74 -11.13 10.18 2.45
CA THR A 74 -9.99 11.11 2.48
C THR A 74 -9.35 11.21 1.10
N LEU A 75 -8.56 12.25 0.85
CA LEU A 75 -7.74 12.38 -0.37
C LEU A 75 -6.29 12.64 0.01
N HIS A 76 -5.43 11.68 -0.27
CA HIS A 76 -3.98 11.83 -0.15
C HIS A 76 -3.36 12.25 -1.49
N HIS A 77 -2.57 13.32 -1.46
CA HIS A 77 -1.83 13.81 -2.63
C HIS A 77 -0.42 13.24 -2.58
N HIS A 78 -0.25 12.10 -3.24
CA HIS A 78 0.94 11.26 -3.15
C HIS A 78 2.21 12.03 -3.49
N GLY A 79 3.20 12.00 -2.59
CA GLY A 79 4.51 12.64 -2.77
C GLY A 79 4.54 14.15 -2.52
N MET A 80 3.43 14.77 -2.13
CA MET A 80 3.39 16.18 -1.73
C MET A 80 3.89 16.37 -0.30
N PHE A 81 4.65 17.45 -0.05
CA PHE A 81 5.32 17.64 1.24
C PHE A 81 4.41 18.16 2.36
N PHE A 82 3.37 18.94 2.03
CA PHE A 82 2.49 19.56 3.04
C PHE A 82 3.26 20.26 4.18
N ASN A 83 4.33 20.99 3.85
CA ASN A 83 5.14 21.68 4.85
C ASN A 83 4.28 22.61 5.71
N SER A 84 4.36 22.44 7.04
CA SER A 84 3.57 23.19 8.03
C SER A 84 2.05 23.04 7.88
N THR A 85 1.58 22.04 7.13
CA THR A 85 0.17 21.75 6.84
C THR A 85 -0.13 20.24 6.85
N SER A 86 0.57 19.47 7.70
CA SER A 86 0.48 17.99 7.75
C SER A 86 -0.95 17.43 7.94
N TRP A 87 -1.87 18.19 8.52
CA TRP A 87 -3.28 17.81 8.63
C TRP A 87 -4.04 17.81 7.28
N MET A 88 -3.47 18.38 6.22
CA MET A 88 -3.98 18.36 4.85
C MET A 88 -3.51 17.15 4.04
N ASP A 89 -2.64 16.31 4.61
CA ASP A 89 -2.01 15.18 3.92
C ASP A 89 -3.02 14.10 3.46
N GLY A 90 -4.13 13.91 4.17
CA GLY A 90 -5.19 13.00 3.74
C GLY A 90 -5.09 11.54 4.19
N ALA A 91 -4.05 11.13 4.92
CA ALA A 91 -4.01 9.81 5.57
C ALA A 91 -5.02 9.66 6.72
N LEU A 92 -5.96 8.71 6.60
CA LEU A 92 -6.96 8.40 7.62
C LEU A 92 -6.28 7.95 8.93
N ALA A 93 -6.77 8.45 10.07
CA ALA A 93 -6.22 8.21 11.41
C ALA A 93 -4.79 8.73 11.63
N ILE A 94 -4.16 9.38 10.66
CA ILE A 94 -2.86 10.05 10.82
C ILE A 94 -3.06 11.56 10.79
N SER A 95 -3.47 12.09 9.64
CA SER A 95 -3.68 13.53 9.45
C SER A 95 -5.12 13.96 9.72
N GLN A 96 -6.10 13.08 9.56
CA GLN A 96 -7.52 13.38 9.77
C GLN A 96 -8.39 12.17 10.16
N CYS A 97 -9.60 12.43 10.70
CA CYS A 97 -10.61 11.40 11.00
C CYS A 97 -11.39 10.88 9.77
N GLY A 98 -11.28 11.56 8.63
CA GLY A 98 -12.11 11.33 7.45
C GLY A 98 -13.23 12.35 7.28
N VAL A 99 -13.59 12.64 6.04
CA VAL A 99 -14.73 13.50 5.68
C VAL A 99 -16.01 12.68 5.78
N PRO A 100 -16.95 13.00 6.69
CA PRO A 100 -18.18 12.21 6.86
C PRO A 100 -19.10 12.27 5.64
N PRO A 101 -19.97 11.26 5.43
CA PRO A 101 -21.04 11.30 4.44
C PRO A 101 -21.86 12.60 4.52
N GLY A 102 -22.05 13.25 3.37
CA GLY A 102 -22.81 14.48 3.22
C GLY A 102 -22.09 15.76 3.67
N GLN A 103 -20.80 15.70 3.98
CA GLN A 103 -19.98 16.86 4.34
C GLN A 103 -18.90 17.17 3.29
N SER A 104 -18.33 18.37 3.40
CA SER A 104 -17.22 18.83 2.56
C SER A 104 -15.94 19.01 3.37
N PHE A 105 -14.81 18.90 2.68
CA PHE A 105 -13.51 19.38 3.14
C PHE A 105 -12.73 19.98 1.96
N ASP A 106 -12.07 21.10 2.22
CA ASP A 106 -11.27 21.80 1.23
C ASP A 106 -9.79 21.43 1.46
N TYR A 107 -9.23 20.62 0.56
CA TYR A 107 -7.82 20.28 0.59
C TYR A 107 -7.02 21.36 -0.14
N THR A 108 -6.19 22.11 0.60
CA THR A 108 -5.20 23.01 0.01
C THR A 108 -3.87 22.28 -0.10
N VAL A 109 -3.43 22.03 -1.33
CA VAL A 109 -2.12 21.43 -1.64
C VAL A 109 -1.12 22.55 -1.91
N PRO A 110 -0.13 22.76 -1.04
CA PRO A 110 0.77 23.92 -1.07
C PRO A 110 1.94 23.71 -2.07
N ILE A 111 1.61 23.58 -3.36
CA ILE A 111 2.57 23.30 -4.43
C ILE A 111 3.55 24.46 -4.58
N SER A 112 3.05 25.69 -4.65
CA SER A 112 3.84 26.88 -4.97
C SER A 112 4.86 27.21 -3.88
N SER A 113 4.48 27.06 -2.61
CA SER A 113 5.37 27.32 -1.46
C SER A 113 6.38 26.22 -1.23
N ASN A 114 6.08 24.98 -1.64
CA ASN A 114 7.00 23.84 -1.50
C ASN A 114 7.90 23.66 -2.72
N GLY A 115 7.61 24.33 -3.84
CA GLY A 115 8.44 24.28 -5.04
C GLY A 115 8.50 22.87 -5.67
N GLN A 116 7.39 22.14 -5.67
CA GLN A 116 7.31 20.80 -6.26
C GLN A 116 6.79 20.85 -7.69
N TRP A 117 7.33 19.99 -8.56
CA TRP A 117 6.86 19.76 -9.92
C TRP A 117 7.18 18.33 -10.35
N GLY A 118 6.60 17.87 -11.45
CA GLY A 118 6.77 16.53 -11.98
C GLY A 118 5.47 15.72 -11.97
N THR A 119 5.61 14.41 -11.81
CA THR A 119 4.52 13.44 -11.94
C THR A 119 4.09 12.90 -10.59
N TYR A 120 2.83 13.15 -10.24
CA TYR A 120 2.20 12.78 -8.99
C TYR A 120 0.84 12.13 -9.27
N TRP A 121 0.13 11.80 -8.21
CA TRP A 121 -1.24 11.29 -8.28
C TRP A 121 -1.92 11.54 -6.95
N VAL A 122 -3.25 11.50 -6.95
CA VAL A 122 -4.08 11.65 -5.75
C VAL A 122 -4.98 10.44 -5.65
N HIS A 123 -5.13 9.91 -4.45
CA HIS A 123 -5.95 8.73 -4.20
C HIS A 123 -6.60 8.78 -2.81
N SER A 124 -7.64 7.97 -2.61
CA SER A 124 -8.17 7.76 -1.26
C SER A 124 -7.14 7.09 -0.37
N HIS A 125 -7.05 7.52 0.88
CA HIS A 125 -6.25 6.87 1.93
C HIS A 125 -7.16 6.41 3.07
N ALA A 126 -8.31 5.84 2.68
CA ALA A 126 -9.36 5.35 3.57
C ALA A 126 -9.92 4.01 3.07
N GLY A 127 -9.66 2.92 3.80
CA GLY A 127 -10.33 1.61 3.64
C GLY A 127 -10.27 1.00 2.24
N GLY A 128 -9.14 1.14 1.52
CA GLY A 128 -8.95 0.70 0.12
C GLY A 128 -9.89 1.30 -0.92
N GLN A 129 -10.49 2.45 -0.65
CA GLN A 129 -11.39 3.13 -1.61
C GLN A 129 -10.72 3.46 -2.95
N TYR A 130 -9.39 3.59 -3.01
CA TYR A 130 -8.72 3.81 -4.30
C TYR A 130 -8.65 2.55 -5.17
N VAL A 131 -8.61 1.35 -4.55
CA VAL A 131 -8.77 0.07 -5.26
C VAL A 131 -10.13 0.02 -5.93
N ASP A 132 -11.14 0.59 -5.27
CA ASP A 132 -12.49 0.77 -5.80
C ASP A 132 -12.62 1.97 -6.76
N GLY A 133 -11.52 2.64 -7.14
CA GLY A 133 -11.49 3.57 -8.27
C GLY A 133 -11.18 5.03 -7.93
N LEU A 134 -11.13 5.44 -6.66
CA LEU A 134 -10.84 6.82 -6.25
C LEU A 134 -9.34 7.12 -6.33
N ARG A 135 -8.83 7.27 -7.56
CA ARG A 135 -7.44 7.60 -7.90
C ARG A 135 -7.37 8.41 -9.20
N ALA A 136 -6.50 9.41 -9.27
CA ALA A 136 -6.29 10.25 -10.45
C ALA A 136 -4.81 10.66 -10.60
N PRO A 137 -4.26 10.74 -11.82
CA PRO A 137 -2.94 11.31 -12.03
C PRO A 137 -2.96 12.83 -11.83
N VAL A 138 -1.83 13.37 -11.35
CA VAL A 138 -1.59 14.79 -11.13
C VAL A 138 -0.28 15.18 -11.80
N VAL A 139 -0.35 16.07 -12.78
CA VAL A 139 0.82 16.64 -13.45
C VAL A 139 1.04 18.05 -12.96
N ILE A 140 2.24 18.33 -12.45
CA ILE A 140 2.65 19.65 -12.01
C ILE A 140 3.79 20.13 -12.90
N HIS A 141 3.54 21.15 -13.71
CA HIS A 141 4.52 21.67 -14.67
C HIS A 141 5.53 22.59 -13.98
N PRO A 142 6.84 22.41 -14.20
CA PRO A 142 7.86 23.34 -13.71
C PRO A 142 7.74 24.70 -14.41
N PRO A 143 8.24 25.80 -13.81
CA PRO A 143 8.27 27.09 -14.48
C PRO A 143 9.17 27.08 -15.72
N GLN A 144 10.13 26.15 -15.76
CA GLN A 144 11.01 25.92 -16.89
C GLN A 144 11.39 24.44 -16.96
N GLU A 145 11.01 23.79 -18.05
CA GLU A 145 11.42 22.42 -18.36
C GLU A 145 12.94 22.31 -18.57
N LYS A 146 13.53 21.23 -18.05
CA LYS A 146 14.96 20.93 -18.22
C LYS A 146 15.25 20.22 -19.53
N TYR A 147 14.34 19.35 -19.94
CA TYR A 147 14.46 18.57 -21.16
C TYR A 147 13.62 19.19 -22.27
N GLN A 148 14.07 19.03 -23.51
CA GLN A 148 13.30 19.43 -24.69
C GLN A 148 12.50 18.25 -25.20
N TYR A 149 11.21 18.45 -25.37
CA TYR A 149 10.28 17.51 -25.99
C TYR A 149 9.17 18.32 -26.69
N ASP A 150 8.52 17.70 -27.67
CA ASP A 150 7.51 18.36 -28.49
C ASP A 150 6.12 18.29 -27.84
N GLU A 151 5.80 17.15 -27.23
CA GLU A 151 4.51 16.88 -26.57
C GLU A 151 4.68 15.92 -25.39
N GLU A 152 3.67 15.82 -24.53
CA GLU A 152 3.66 14.89 -23.42
C GLU A 152 2.33 14.16 -23.25
N PHE A 153 2.41 12.98 -22.63
CA PHE A 153 1.27 12.16 -22.23
C PHE A 153 1.53 11.56 -20.85
N THR A 154 0.47 11.32 -20.10
CA THR A 154 0.50 10.50 -18.90
C THR A 154 0.06 9.08 -19.24
N VAL A 155 0.86 8.10 -18.85
CA VAL A 155 0.56 6.67 -18.95
C VAL A 155 0.15 6.18 -17.58
N VAL A 156 -1.13 5.83 -17.42
CA VAL A 156 -1.65 5.33 -16.15
C VAL A 156 -1.73 3.81 -16.21
N LEU A 157 -0.98 3.18 -15.32
CA LEU A 157 -1.01 1.73 -15.09
C LEU A 157 -1.85 1.45 -13.84
N GLY A 158 -2.56 0.34 -13.85
CA GLY A 158 -3.37 -0.09 -12.72
C GLY A 158 -3.71 -1.57 -12.81
N ASP A 159 -3.94 -2.21 -11.67
CA ASP A 159 -4.65 -3.47 -11.60
C ASP A 159 -6.17 -3.22 -11.45
N TRP A 160 -6.93 -4.28 -11.71
CA TRP A 160 -8.38 -4.24 -11.70
C TRP A 160 -8.96 -5.52 -11.10
N TYR A 161 -9.84 -5.31 -10.12
CA TYR A 161 -10.58 -6.37 -9.45
C TYR A 161 -12.03 -6.32 -9.89
N HIS A 162 -12.69 -7.47 -9.93
CA HIS A 162 -14.12 -7.59 -10.24
C HIS A 162 -15.02 -7.46 -9.00
N ASP A 163 -14.46 -7.72 -7.83
CA ASP A 163 -15.10 -7.52 -6.53
C ASP A 163 -14.57 -6.27 -5.81
N GLU A 164 -15.43 -5.63 -5.01
CA GLU A 164 -15.05 -4.47 -4.21
C GLU A 164 -14.01 -4.81 -3.13
N HIS A 165 -13.15 -3.85 -2.82
CA HIS A 165 -12.10 -3.97 -1.82
C HIS A 165 -12.62 -4.56 -0.50
N ALA A 166 -13.73 -4.03 0.03
CA ALA A 166 -14.30 -4.48 1.30
C ALA A 166 -14.75 -5.95 1.30
N VAL A 167 -15.04 -6.53 0.13
CA VAL A 167 -15.36 -7.96 -0.01
C VAL A 167 -14.07 -8.79 0.01
N LEU A 168 -13.08 -8.37 -0.77
CA LEU A 168 -11.79 -9.04 -0.88
C LEU A 168 -11.00 -8.98 0.43
N LEU A 169 -11.04 -7.85 1.13
CA LEU A 169 -10.36 -7.66 2.42
C LEU A 169 -10.83 -8.68 3.47
N LYS A 170 -12.13 -9.01 3.50
CA LYS A 170 -12.68 -10.03 4.40
C LYS A 170 -12.24 -11.45 4.05
N GLN A 171 -11.86 -11.70 2.81
CA GLN A 171 -11.32 -12.98 2.35
C GLN A 171 -9.83 -13.05 2.67
N PHE A 172 -9.12 -11.95 2.43
CA PHE A 172 -7.69 -11.79 2.66
C PHE A 172 -7.34 -11.91 4.16
N ILE A 173 -7.91 -11.05 5.00
CA ILE A 173 -7.71 -11.07 6.45
C ILE A 173 -8.74 -12.02 7.09
N SER A 174 -8.44 -13.32 7.00
CA SER A 174 -9.35 -14.38 7.44
C SER A 174 -8.59 -15.56 8.01
N ILE A 175 -9.19 -16.23 9.00
CA ILE A 175 -8.70 -17.53 9.50
C ILE A 175 -8.72 -18.63 8.43
N ALA A 176 -9.48 -18.43 7.34
CA ALA A 176 -9.50 -19.32 6.19
C ALA A 176 -8.34 -19.07 5.22
N ASN A 177 -7.60 -17.98 5.38
CA ASN A 177 -6.41 -17.62 4.61
C ASN A 177 -5.17 -17.47 5.51
N PRO A 178 -4.75 -18.52 6.24
CA PRO A 178 -3.62 -18.43 7.17
C PRO A 178 -2.28 -18.17 6.47
N GLY A 179 -2.19 -18.48 5.17
CA GLY A 179 -1.02 -18.18 4.34
C GLY A 179 -0.85 -16.69 4.06
N GLY A 180 -1.91 -15.89 4.22
CA GLY A 180 -1.88 -14.46 3.87
C GLY A 180 -1.82 -14.22 2.36
N ALA A 181 -2.36 -15.14 1.55
CA ALA A 181 -2.35 -15.00 0.10
C ALA A 181 -3.15 -13.76 -0.32
N GLU A 182 -2.51 -12.81 -1.00
CA GLU A 182 -3.16 -11.60 -1.46
C GLU A 182 -4.22 -11.91 -2.52
N PRO A 183 -5.32 -11.14 -2.56
CA PRO A 183 -6.23 -11.18 -3.70
C PRO A 183 -5.48 -10.83 -4.98
N VAL A 184 -5.48 -11.74 -5.95
CA VAL A 184 -4.88 -11.51 -7.27
C VAL A 184 -5.89 -10.74 -8.15
N PRO A 185 -5.47 -9.67 -8.84
CA PRO A 185 -6.36 -8.92 -9.71
C PRO A 185 -6.89 -9.75 -10.89
N ASN A 186 -8.05 -9.36 -11.40
CA ASN A 186 -8.70 -10.04 -12.53
C ASN A 186 -8.16 -9.56 -13.89
N SER A 187 -7.65 -8.32 -13.96
CA SER A 187 -7.04 -7.75 -15.15
C SER A 187 -6.03 -6.66 -14.77
N ALA A 188 -5.12 -6.35 -15.69
CA ALA A 188 -4.41 -5.08 -15.72
C ALA A 188 -5.18 -4.02 -16.53
N LEU A 189 -4.82 -2.76 -16.32
CA LEU A 189 -5.31 -1.58 -17.00
C LEU A 189 -4.13 -0.71 -17.45
N ILE A 190 -4.18 -0.28 -18.71
CA ILE A 190 -3.37 0.81 -19.25
C ILE A 190 -4.28 1.81 -19.98
N TYR A 191 -4.10 3.10 -19.69
CA TYR A 191 -4.84 4.18 -20.33
C TYR A 191 -4.05 5.49 -20.27
N PHE A 192 -4.44 6.47 -21.07
CA PHE A 192 -3.63 7.66 -21.32
C PHE A 192 -4.39 8.95 -21.02
N ALA A 193 -3.66 9.96 -20.55
CA ALA A 193 -4.17 11.32 -20.37
C ALA A 193 -3.25 12.38 -20.98
N GLN A 194 -3.83 13.51 -21.37
CA GLN A 194 -3.12 14.69 -21.85
C GLN A 194 -3.92 15.94 -21.45
N ASN A 195 -3.25 16.96 -20.91
CA ASN A 195 -3.85 18.25 -20.56
C ASN A 195 -5.15 18.10 -19.73
N ALA A 196 -5.07 17.40 -18.59
CA ALA A 196 -6.20 17.08 -17.70
C ALA A 196 -7.36 16.27 -18.32
N THR A 197 -7.19 15.69 -19.51
CA THR A 197 -8.24 14.90 -20.18
C THR A 197 -7.73 13.52 -20.56
N TYR A 198 -8.55 12.48 -20.35
CA TYR A 198 -8.25 11.13 -20.80
C TYR A 198 -8.42 10.99 -22.31
N LEU A 199 -7.54 10.21 -22.96
CA LEU A 199 -7.67 9.90 -24.37
C LEU A 199 -8.83 8.93 -24.59
N GLY A 200 -9.65 9.24 -25.60
CA GLY A 200 -10.74 8.38 -26.03
C GLY A 200 -10.24 7.07 -26.64
N PRO A 201 -11.13 6.08 -26.79
CA PRO A 201 -10.77 4.80 -27.36
C PRO A 201 -10.45 4.92 -28.87
N ILE A 202 -9.70 3.97 -29.41
CA ILE A 202 -9.42 3.88 -30.85
C ILE A 202 -10.73 3.94 -31.64
N SER A 203 -10.78 4.78 -32.68
CA SER A 203 -11.97 5.01 -33.48
C SER A 203 -12.54 3.69 -34.04
N GLY A 204 -13.84 3.47 -33.84
CA GLY A 204 -14.55 2.25 -34.28
C GLY A 204 -14.65 1.15 -33.23
N THR A 205 -14.05 1.34 -32.05
CA THR A 205 -14.30 0.49 -30.88
C THR A 205 -15.52 0.99 -30.11
N HIS A 206 -16.17 0.08 -29.37
CA HIS A 206 -17.42 0.37 -28.65
C HIS A 206 -17.34 -0.14 -27.20
N PRO A 207 -16.61 0.56 -26.30
CA PRO A 207 -16.59 0.22 -24.88
C PRO A 207 -17.96 0.47 -24.23
N ASP A 208 -18.16 -0.06 -23.02
CA ASP A 208 -19.40 0.14 -22.26
C ASP A 208 -19.63 1.63 -21.96
N SER A 209 -20.90 2.05 -21.93
CA SER A 209 -21.36 3.43 -21.80
C SER A 209 -20.71 4.24 -20.67
N VAL A 210 -20.37 3.61 -19.54
CA VAL A 210 -19.78 4.27 -18.37
C VAL A 210 -18.28 4.52 -18.54
N THR A 211 -17.59 3.65 -19.27
CA THR A 211 -16.14 3.74 -19.55
C THR A 211 -15.84 4.15 -21.00
N ALA A 212 -16.88 4.41 -21.81
CA ALA A 212 -16.78 4.67 -23.25
C ALA A 212 -16.00 5.95 -23.62
N ALA A 213 -15.87 6.88 -22.68
CA ALA A 213 -15.13 8.12 -22.91
C ALA A 213 -13.59 7.92 -22.91
N VAL A 214 -13.10 6.77 -22.43
CA VAL A 214 -11.68 6.50 -22.23
C VAL A 214 -11.28 5.20 -22.95
N GLY A 215 -10.15 5.24 -23.65
CA GLY A 215 -9.52 4.05 -24.18
C GLY A 215 -8.77 3.30 -23.09
N PHE A 216 -9.07 2.01 -22.91
CA PHE A 216 -8.34 1.12 -22.02
C PHE A 216 -7.72 -0.03 -22.81
N ASN A 217 -6.53 -0.47 -22.39
CA ASN A 217 -5.84 -1.66 -22.90
C ASN A 217 -5.69 -1.60 -24.43
N ASP A 218 -6.11 -2.65 -25.13
CA ASP A 218 -6.06 -2.78 -26.59
C ASP A 218 -6.88 -1.69 -27.32
N ASN A 219 -7.82 -1.04 -26.63
CA ASN A 219 -8.60 0.08 -27.17
C ASN A 219 -7.94 1.45 -26.89
N ALA A 220 -6.86 1.51 -26.13
CA ALA A 220 -6.08 2.72 -25.89
C ALA A 220 -4.97 2.86 -26.94
N THR A 221 -4.57 4.10 -27.24
CA THR A 221 -3.40 4.37 -28.09
C THR A 221 -2.77 5.72 -27.79
N LEU A 222 -1.45 5.82 -28.02
CA LEU A 222 -0.70 7.07 -28.04
C LEU A 222 -0.49 7.53 -29.49
N PRO A 223 -1.01 8.70 -29.90
CA PRO A 223 -0.84 9.21 -31.25
C PRO A 223 0.53 9.89 -31.42
N PHE A 224 1.45 9.26 -32.15
CA PHE A 224 2.79 9.80 -32.42
C PHE A 224 2.88 10.42 -33.81
N GLN A 225 3.59 11.55 -33.90
CA GLN A 225 3.98 12.17 -35.15
C GLN A 225 5.46 11.87 -35.41
N PRO A 226 5.82 11.45 -36.64
CA PRO A 226 7.19 11.05 -36.95
C PRO A 226 8.19 12.18 -36.69
N GLY A 227 9.32 11.82 -36.06
CA GLY A 227 10.42 12.72 -35.73
C GLY A 227 10.25 13.56 -34.47
N LYS A 228 9.07 13.56 -33.84
CA LYS A 228 8.84 14.24 -32.56
C LYS A 228 9.39 13.45 -31.37
N THR A 229 9.78 14.13 -30.31
CA THR A 229 10.11 13.53 -29.01
C THR A 229 8.98 13.77 -28.03
N TYR A 230 8.53 12.71 -27.38
CA TYR A 230 7.46 12.72 -26.40
C TYR A 230 8.02 12.49 -24.98
N ARG A 231 7.50 13.23 -23.99
CA ARG A 231 7.62 12.85 -22.58
C ARG A 231 6.44 11.96 -22.20
N LEU A 232 6.69 10.75 -21.74
CA LEU A 232 5.67 9.87 -21.18
C LEU A 232 5.83 9.81 -19.67
N ARG A 233 4.81 10.25 -18.94
CA ARG A 233 4.73 10.25 -17.48
C ARG A 233 4.05 8.96 -17.03
N VAL A 234 4.84 7.93 -16.75
CA VAL A 234 4.35 6.61 -16.35
C VAL A 234 4.09 6.60 -14.86
N VAL A 235 2.86 6.28 -14.45
CA VAL A 235 2.45 6.17 -13.05
C VAL A 235 1.75 4.84 -12.83
N ASN A 236 2.17 4.09 -11.81
CA ASN A 236 1.49 2.88 -11.37
C ASN A 236 0.57 3.18 -10.19
N THR A 237 -0.74 3.14 -10.45
CA THR A 237 -1.80 3.47 -9.49
C THR A 237 -2.47 2.22 -8.89
N SER A 238 -1.88 1.03 -9.10
CA SER A 238 -2.42 -0.28 -8.69
C SER A 238 -2.62 -0.41 -7.19
N ALA A 239 -3.41 -1.41 -6.78
CA ALA A 239 -3.49 -1.85 -5.40
C ALA A 239 -2.35 -2.81 -5.03
N PHE A 240 -1.87 -3.60 -5.99
CA PHE A 240 -0.92 -4.67 -5.76
C PHE A 240 0.09 -4.83 -6.89
N ALA A 241 -0.37 -4.88 -8.14
CA ALA A 241 0.49 -5.27 -9.25
C ALA A 241 1.63 -4.28 -9.54
N MET A 242 2.85 -4.81 -9.68
CA MET A 242 3.96 -4.13 -10.32
C MET A 242 3.93 -4.35 -11.83
N PHE A 243 4.51 -3.42 -12.60
CA PHE A 243 4.47 -3.45 -14.05
C PHE A 243 5.84 -3.37 -14.69
N TYR A 244 5.98 -4.09 -15.79
CA TYR A 244 7.07 -4.06 -16.75
C TYR A 244 6.61 -3.35 -18.02
N PHE A 245 7.09 -2.12 -18.24
CA PHE A 245 6.66 -1.26 -19.34
C PHE A 245 7.73 -1.09 -20.41
N TRP A 246 7.37 -1.31 -21.68
CA TRP A 246 8.22 -0.95 -22.83
C TRP A 246 7.41 -0.70 -24.10
N ILE A 247 8.07 -0.12 -25.10
CA ILE A 247 7.46 0.19 -26.40
C ILE A 247 8.30 -0.45 -27.49
N ASP A 248 7.68 -1.30 -28.31
CA ASP A 248 8.37 -2.00 -29.38
C ASP A 248 8.97 -1.02 -30.38
N GLY A 249 10.21 -1.27 -30.77
CA GLY A 249 10.92 -0.47 -31.77
C GLY A 249 11.29 0.95 -31.32
N HIS A 250 11.17 1.29 -30.04
CA HIS A 250 11.49 2.63 -29.53
C HIS A 250 12.51 2.60 -28.41
N ASP A 251 13.47 3.52 -28.46
CA ASP A 251 14.40 3.76 -27.37
C ASP A 251 13.72 4.64 -26.31
N MET A 252 13.91 4.31 -25.04
CA MET A 252 13.39 5.08 -23.90
C MET A 252 14.54 5.62 -23.04
N ARG A 253 14.35 6.80 -22.46
CA ARG A 253 15.33 7.43 -21.55
C ARG A 253 14.62 8.01 -20.33
N ILE A 254 14.96 7.56 -19.13
CA ILE A 254 14.44 8.10 -17.86
C ILE A 254 14.97 9.52 -17.66
N ILE A 255 14.08 10.44 -17.27
CA ILE A 255 14.40 11.85 -16.95
C ILE A 255 13.83 12.32 -15.62
N GLU A 256 12.91 11.56 -15.02
CA GLU A 256 12.30 11.89 -13.72
C GLU A 256 11.98 10.59 -12.99
N ALA A 257 12.17 10.56 -11.67
CA ALA A 257 11.64 9.53 -10.78
C ALA A 257 10.94 10.20 -9.60
N ASP A 258 9.64 9.92 -9.40
CA ASP A 258 8.80 10.46 -8.33
C ASP A 258 8.88 12.00 -8.18
N GLY A 259 8.85 12.74 -9.31
CA GLY A 259 9.00 14.20 -9.34
C GLY A 259 10.42 14.72 -9.08
N THR A 260 11.43 13.85 -9.05
CA THR A 260 12.85 14.25 -8.99
C THR A 260 13.42 14.17 -10.40
N ASP A 261 13.77 15.31 -10.98
CA ASP A 261 14.46 15.34 -12.28
C ASP A 261 15.85 14.68 -12.13
N VAL A 262 16.17 13.76 -13.04
CA VAL A 262 17.44 13.00 -13.06
C VAL A 262 18.12 13.13 -14.42
N GLU A 263 19.45 12.98 -14.46
CA GLU A 263 20.19 12.87 -15.72
C GLU A 263 19.59 11.78 -16.63
N GLU A 264 19.67 11.98 -17.95
CA GLU A 264 19.08 11.01 -18.88
C GLU A 264 19.72 9.62 -18.71
N SER A 265 18.90 8.63 -18.38
CA SER A 265 19.34 7.25 -18.22
C SER A 265 18.63 6.35 -19.25
N PRO A 266 19.35 5.78 -20.24
CA PRO A 266 18.76 4.85 -21.20
C PRO A 266 18.16 3.62 -20.52
N ILE A 267 17.00 3.18 -21.01
CA ILE A 267 16.33 2.00 -20.48
C ILE A 267 15.57 1.27 -21.59
N ASP A 268 15.70 -0.06 -21.64
CA ASP A 268 14.96 -0.90 -22.60
C ASP A 268 13.60 -1.33 -22.03
N LEU A 269 13.54 -1.48 -20.71
CA LEU A 269 12.35 -1.86 -19.96
C LEU A 269 12.26 -1.10 -18.64
N LEU A 270 11.11 -0.50 -18.41
CA LEU A 270 10.84 0.26 -17.20
C LEU A 270 10.02 -0.59 -16.21
N THR A 271 10.64 -1.01 -15.12
CA THR A 271 9.93 -1.60 -13.99
C THR A 271 9.36 -0.51 -13.10
N VAL A 272 8.05 -0.55 -12.85
CA VAL A 272 7.33 0.46 -12.06
C VAL A 272 6.50 -0.21 -10.98
N THR A 273 6.89 -0.02 -9.73
CA THR A 273 6.14 -0.57 -8.60
C THR A 273 4.94 0.29 -8.25
N VAL A 274 4.03 -0.23 -7.43
CA VAL A 274 2.87 0.53 -6.96
C VAL A 274 3.32 1.88 -6.39
N ALA A 275 2.62 2.94 -6.78
CA ALA A 275 2.84 4.32 -6.39
C ALA A 275 4.08 5.03 -6.95
N GLN A 276 4.98 4.31 -7.61
CA GLN A 276 6.11 4.94 -8.29
C GLN A 276 5.68 5.63 -9.59
N ARG A 277 6.43 6.67 -9.94
CA ARG A 277 6.31 7.42 -11.17
C ARG A 277 7.67 7.58 -11.82
N TYR A 278 7.68 7.45 -13.14
CA TYR A 278 8.84 7.81 -13.95
C TYR A 278 8.39 8.66 -15.13
N SER A 279 9.13 9.71 -15.46
CA SER A 279 9.03 10.31 -16.79
C SER A 279 10.12 9.76 -17.68
N ILE A 280 9.75 9.36 -18.89
CA ILE A 280 10.68 8.91 -19.92
C ILE A 280 10.55 9.75 -21.20
N LEU A 281 11.64 9.94 -21.93
CA LEU A 281 11.64 10.48 -23.28
C LEU A 281 11.61 9.36 -24.31
N VAL A 282 10.72 9.48 -25.29
CA VAL A 282 10.58 8.55 -26.41
C VAL A 282 10.56 9.34 -27.71
N THR A 283 11.49 9.07 -28.61
CA THR A 283 11.55 9.74 -29.92
C THR A 283 10.82 8.91 -30.96
N ALA A 284 9.79 9.49 -31.55
CA ALA A 284 9.01 8.88 -32.60
C ALA A 284 9.87 8.63 -33.84
N ARG A 285 9.86 7.39 -34.32
CA ARG A 285 10.51 6.96 -35.57
C ARG A 285 10.05 7.82 -36.75
N ASN A 286 10.95 8.03 -37.71
CA ASN A 286 10.63 8.71 -38.97
C ASN A 286 9.83 7.82 -39.94
N ASP A 287 9.91 6.50 -39.77
CA ASP A 287 9.15 5.53 -40.56
C ASP A 287 7.73 5.40 -40.03
N THR A 288 6.76 5.72 -40.89
CA THR A 288 5.32 5.67 -40.60
C THR A 288 4.63 4.50 -41.29
N SER A 289 5.36 3.48 -41.73
CA SER A 289 4.76 2.31 -42.39
C SER A 289 4.08 1.34 -41.41
N GLN A 290 4.34 1.49 -40.10
CA GLN A 290 3.86 0.59 -39.05
C GLN A 290 3.47 1.38 -37.78
N ASN A 291 2.49 0.84 -37.07
CA ASN A 291 2.23 1.19 -35.66
C ASN A 291 2.99 0.21 -34.76
N TRP A 292 3.15 0.52 -33.49
CA TRP A 292 3.99 -0.27 -32.58
C TRP A 292 3.26 -0.65 -31.30
N MET A 293 3.50 -1.86 -30.81
CA MET A 293 2.90 -2.32 -29.57
C MET A 293 3.56 -1.63 -28.35
N ILE A 294 2.73 -1.28 -27.38
CA ILE A 294 3.14 -0.92 -26.01
C ILE A 294 2.82 -2.13 -25.13
N HIS A 295 3.76 -2.52 -24.28
CA HIS A 295 3.58 -3.61 -23.34
C HIS A 295 3.62 -3.06 -21.91
N ALA A 296 2.75 -3.58 -21.05
CA ALA A 296 2.71 -3.28 -19.62
C ALA A 296 2.41 -4.56 -18.83
N ASN A 297 3.39 -5.47 -18.76
CA ASN A 297 3.14 -6.79 -18.18
C ASN A 297 3.17 -6.72 -16.65
N MET A 298 2.25 -7.42 -15.99
CA MET A 298 2.27 -7.57 -14.54
C MET A 298 3.42 -8.47 -14.10
N ASP A 299 4.05 -8.13 -12.98
CA ASP A 299 5.02 -8.99 -12.32
C ASP A 299 4.31 -10.15 -11.60
N THR A 300 4.23 -11.29 -12.29
CA THR A 300 3.57 -12.48 -11.75
C THR A 300 4.31 -13.13 -10.59
N ASP A 301 5.58 -12.81 -10.36
CA ASP A 301 6.33 -13.34 -9.22
C ASP A 301 5.79 -12.82 -7.88
N MET A 302 5.00 -11.75 -7.93
CA MET A 302 4.28 -11.23 -6.76
C MET A 302 3.03 -12.04 -6.41
N PHE A 303 2.50 -12.86 -7.32
CA PHE A 303 1.24 -13.56 -7.11
C PHE A 303 1.48 -14.98 -6.59
N ASP A 304 0.94 -15.30 -5.41
CA ASP A 304 0.96 -16.65 -4.84
C ASP A 304 0.51 -17.73 -5.84
N THR A 305 -0.53 -17.41 -6.61
CA THR A 305 -0.97 -18.22 -7.74
C THR A 305 -1.41 -17.31 -8.87
N VAL A 306 -1.04 -17.64 -10.11
CA VAL A 306 -1.53 -16.93 -11.30
C VAL A 306 -2.78 -17.65 -11.82
N PRO A 307 -3.99 -17.06 -11.71
CA PRO A 307 -5.19 -17.69 -12.22
C PRO A 307 -5.12 -17.87 -13.73
N LEU A 308 -5.63 -18.99 -14.26
CA LEU A 308 -5.68 -19.23 -15.72
C LEU A 308 -6.53 -18.21 -16.48
N THR A 309 -7.40 -17.47 -15.77
CA THR A 309 -8.24 -16.41 -16.33
C THR A 309 -7.53 -15.07 -16.43
N LEU A 310 -6.40 -14.89 -15.75
CA LEU A 310 -5.63 -13.66 -15.76
C LEU A 310 -4.74 -13.61 -17.01
N ASN A 311 -4.88 -12.56 -17.81
CA ASN A 311 -3.85 -12.19 -18.77
C ASN A 311 -2.88 -11.21 -18.10
N PRO A 312 -1.66 -11.63 -17.72
CA PRO A 312 -0.69 -10.73 -17.11
C PRO A 312 -0.05 -9.78 -18.13
N ASN A 313 -0.17 -10.07 -19.43
CA ASN A 313 0.49 -9.31 -20.49
C ASN A 313 -0.53 -8.37 -21.13
N ILE A 314 -0.68 -7.15 -20.59
CA ILE A 314 -1.55 -6.14 -21.20
C ILE A 314 -0.79 -5.35 -22.25
N THR A 315 -1.47 -5.07 -23.35
CA THR A 315 -0.90 -4.31 -24.45
C THR A 315 -1.75 -3.08 -24.77
N SER A 316 -1.10 -2.13 -25.43
CA SER A 316 -1.69 -0.96 -26.06
C SER A 316 -0.86 -0.62 -27.29
N SER A 317 -1.00 0.57 -27.89
CA SER A 317 -0.27 0.88 -29.13
C SER A 317 0.20 2.32 -29.22
N VAL A 318 1.31 2.53 -29.91
CA VAL A 318 1.69 3.80 -30.52
C VAL A 318 1.17 3.83 -31.95
N THR A 319 0.31 4.80 -32.27
CA THR A 319 -0.27 4.97 -33.60
C THR A 319 0.37 6.14 -34.34
N TYR A 320 0.95 5.86 -35.50
CA TYR A 320 1.41 6.85 -36.48
C TYR A 320 0.34 7.14 -37.54
N ASP A 321 -0.35 6.10 -38.00
CA ASP A 321 -1.48 6.20 -38.93
C ASP A 321 -2.50 5.10 -38.60
N SER A 322 -3.77 5.48 -38.51
CA SER A 322 -4.88 4.56 -38.20
C SER A 322 -5.07 3.41 -39.20
N SER A 323 -4.51 3.51 -40.41
CA SER A 323 -4.61 2.49 -41.46
C SER A 323 -3.51 1.43 -41.43
N ASN A 324 -2.45 1.65 -40.63
CA ASN A 324 -1.34 0.71 -40.53
C ASN A 324 -1.62 -0.46 -39.59
N SER A 325 -0.98 -1.59 -39.85
CA SER A 325 -0.91 -2.70 -38.90
C SER A 325 -0.03 -2.35 -37.69
N VAL A 326 -0.40 -2.85 -36.53
CA VAL A 326 0.43 -2.81 -35.31
C VAL A 326 1.46 -3.94 -35.38
N THR A 327 2.74 -3.59 -35.29
CA THR A 327 3.85 -4.52 -35.13
C THR A 327 3.99 -4.88 -33.65
N ASP A 328 3.96 -6.17 -33.37
CA ASP A 328 4.18 -6.77 -32.05
C ASP A 328 5.44 -7.64 -32.14
N LEU A 329 6.48 -7.27 -31.40
CA LEU A 329 7.74 -8.02 -31.32
C LEU A 329 7.68 -9.14 -30.26
N GLY A 330 6.57 -9.23 -29.52
CA GLY A 330 6.32 -10.25 -28.51
C GLY A 330 6.99 -9.96 -27.17
N THR A 331 7.05 -11.00 -26.35
CA THR A 331 7.65 -10.93 -25.00
C THR A 331 9.17 -10.93 -25.07
N ILE A 332 9.78 -10.30 -24.08
CA ILE A 332 11.21 -10.36 -23.80
C ILE A 332 11.55 -11.54 -22.88
N ASP A 333 12.77 -12.07 -23.02
CA ASP A 333 13.22 -13.31 -22.36
C ASP A 333 13.42 -13.16 -20.85
N ALA A 334 13.72 -11.94 -20.37
CA ALA A 334 13.97 -11.66 -18.97
C ALA A 334 13.58 -10.22 -18.62
N TYR A 335 12.94 -10.06 -17.46
CA TYR A 335 12.67 -8.76 -16.86
C TYR A 335 13.78 -8.38 -15.87
N SER A 336 14.13 -7.11 -15.84
CA SER A 336 15.10 -6.54 -14.90
C SER A 336 14.51 -5.33 -14.19
N ASP A 337 14.80 -5.19 -12.91
CA ASP A 337 14.38 -4.01 -12.15
C ASP A 337 15.21 -2.78 -12.56
N VAL A 338 14.62 -1.59 -12.40
CA VAL A 338 15.34 -0.33 -12.62
C VAL A 338 16.38 -0.16 -11.51
N ASP A 339 17.64 0.07 -11.89
CA ASP A 339 18.71 0.43 -10.94
C ASP A 339 18.51 1.88 -10.45
N ASP A 340 17.53 2.07 -9.57
CA ASP A 340 17.07 3.39 -9.15
C ASP A 340 18.11 4.13 -8.31
N ILE A 341 18.95 3.43 -7.54
CA ILE A 341 20.04 4.03 -6.78
C ILE A 341 21.12 4.63 -7.69
N ALA A 342 21.24 4.16 -8.94
CA ALA A 342 22.18 4.68 -9.93
C ALA A 342 21.68 5.94 -10.66
N LEU A 343 20.40 6.30 -10.53
CA LEU A 343 19.88 7.53 -11.12
C LEU A 343 20.46 8.76 -10.40
N VAL A 344 20.87 9.77 -11.18
CA VAL A 344 21.57 10.96 -10.66
C VAL A 344 20.62 12.17 -10.69
N PRO A 345 20.16 12.69 -9.55
CA PRO A 345 19.31 13.89 -9.52
C PRO A 345 20.00 15.12 -10.10
N LEU A 346 19.29 15.92 -10.89
CA LEU A 346 19.85 17.14 -11.50
C LEU A 346 20.19 18.22 -10.46
N VAL A 347 19.36 18.36 -9.43
CA VAL A 347 19.64 19.23 -8.29
C VAL A 347 20.55 18.47 -7.35
N VAL A 348 21.75 19.00 -7.09
CA VAL A 348 22.69 18.38 -6.16
C VAL A 348 22.25 18.67 -4.73
N GLU A 349 21.96 17.61 -3.98
CA GLU A 349 21.67 17.68 -2.56
C GLU A 349 22.61 16.74 -1.81
N PRO A 350 23.48 17.26 -0.92
CA PRO A 350 24.46 16.44 -0.24
C PRO A 350 23.81 15.52 0.79
N MET A 351 24.40 14.34 0.96
CA MET A 351 24.06 13.47 2.06
C MET A 351 24.61 14.02 3.37
N LEU A 352 23.74 14.26 4.36
CA LEU A 352 24.15 14.66 5.69
C LEU A 352 24.51 13.41 6.54
N PRO A 353 25.39 13.53 7.54
CA PRO A 353 25.67 12.42 8.45
C PRO A 353 24.43 12.04 9.27
N SER A 354 24.08 10.75 9.29
CA SER A 354 23.00 10.24 10.14
C SER A 354 23.39 10.24 11.63
N THR A 355 22.41 10.51 12.48
CA THR A 355 22.53 10.52 13.94
C THR A 355 21.79 9.37 14.61
N ARG A 356 20.92 8.67 13.88
CA ARG A 356 20.05 7.60 14.38
C ARG A 356 19.68 6.65 13.26
N THR A 357 19.55 5.36 13.58
CA THR A 357 18.97 4.36 12.66
C THR A 357 17.70 3.78 13.28
N ILE A 358 16.64 3.68 12.48
CA ILE A 358 15.38 3.01 12.79
C ILE A 358 15.35 1.70 11.99
N PRO A 359 15.63 0.54 12.63
CA PRO A 359 15.56 -0.74 11.97
C PRO A 359 14.11 -1.22 11.85
N LEU A 360 13.72 -1.58 10.63
CA LEU A 360 12.41 -2.07 10.25
C LEU A 360 12.59 -3.35 9.44
N THR A 361 12.48 -4.50 10.09
CA THR A 361 12.42 -5.81 9.43
C THR A 361 10.96 -6.17 9.21
N LEU A 362 10.54 -6.24 7.94
CA LEU A 362 9.18 -6.63 7.59
C LEU A 362 9.03 -8.15 7.59
N SER A 363 7.86 -8.64 8.00
CA SER A 363 7.51 -10.06 8.03
C SER A 363 6.00 -10.25 8.00
N PHE A 364 5.55 -11.41 7.57
CA PHE A 364 4.14 -11.84 7.62
C PHE A 364 4.04 -13.13 8.44
N ASP A 365 3.02 -13.23 9.29
CA ASP A 365 2.78 -14.45 10.07
C ASP A 365 1.32 -14.55 10.51
N THR A 366 0.92 -15.75 10.91
CA THR A 366 -0.37 -15.98 11.55
C THR A 366 -0.33 -15.51 13.01
N MET A 367 -1.29 -14.66 13.35
CA MET A 367 -1.42 -14.03 14.66
C MET A 367 -2.28 -14.88 15.60
N ASP A 368 -2.38 -14.46 16.86
CA ASP A 368 -3.10 -15.18 17.91
C ASP A 368 -4.62 -15.26 17.74
N ASP A 369 -5.18 -14.44 16.84
CA ASP A 369 -6.57 -14.53 16.36
C ASP A 369 -6.76 -15.47 15.15
N GLY A 370 -5.66 -16.04 14.63
CA GLY A 370 -5.63 -16.94 13.47
C GLY A 370 -5.61 -16.24 12.11
N THR A 371 -5.60 -14.91 12.05
CA THR A 371 -5.44 -14.15 10.80
C THR A 371 -3.97 -13.95 10.47
N ASN A 372 -3.61 -13.88 9.19
CA ASN A 372 -2.27 -13.49 8.76
C ASN A 372 -2.17 -11.96 8.76
N ARG A 373 -1.08 -11.42 9.33
CA ARG A 373 -0.82 -9.97 9.38
C ARG A 373 0.60 -9.64 8.95
N ALA A 374 0.73 -8.44 8.42
CA ALA A 374 2.02 -7.82 8.17
C ALA A 374 2.54 -7.17 9.46
N MET A 375 3.86 -7.15 9.60
CA MET A 375 4.53 -6.66 10.80
C MET A 375 5.84 -5.98 10.47
N PHE A 376 6.20 -4.99 11.30
CA PHE A 376 7.59 -4.59 11.50
C PHE A 376 8.08 -5.10 12.84
N ASN A 377 9.25 -5.74 12.85
CA ASN A 377 9.91 -6.35 14.01
C ASN A 377 8.93 -7.09 14.96
N GLY A 378 7.99 -7.87 14.40
CA GLY A 378 7.03 -8.69 15.14
C GLY A 378 5.82 -7.95 15.73
N GLN A 379 5.53 -6.70 15.34
CA GLN A 379 4.28 -6.04 15.68
C GLN A 379 3.58 -5.50 14.43
N THR A 380 2.25 -5.60 14.45
CA THR A 380 1.36 -5.11 13.41
C THR A 380 0.90 -3.69 13.73
N PHE A 381 0.92 -2.81 12.73
CA PHE A 381 0.33 -1.49 12.86
C PHE A 381 -1.17 -1.59 13.05
N VAL A 382 -1.69 -0.82 14.00
CA VAL A 382 -3.11 -0.61 14.19
C VAL A 382 -3.33 0.89 14.12
N SER A 383 -4.32 1.34 13.37
CA SER A 383 -4.65 2.77 13.31
C SER A 383 -5.03 3.29 14.71
N PRO A 384 -4.51 4.46 15.13
CA PRO A 384 -4.91 5.05 16.41
C PRO A 384 -6.37 5.52 16.36
N LEU A 385 -7.00 5.65 17.53
CA LEU A 385 -8.37 6.16 17.64
C LEU A 385 -8.45 7.67 17.45
N VAL A 386 -7.40 8.39 17.86
CA VAL A 386 -7.20 9.82 17.62
C VAL A 386 -6.22 9.98 16.47
N PRO A 387 -6.51 10.80 15.44
CA PRO A 387 -5.53 11.10 14.41
C PRO A 387 -4.19 11.55 15.01
N THR A 388 -3.08 11.00 14.53
CA THR A 388 -1.75 11.29 15.10
C THR A 388 -1.46 12.80 15.17
N VAL A 389 -1.80 13.57 14.14
CA VAL A 389 -1.64 15.04 14.15
C VAL A 389 -2.48 15.69 15.25
N MET A 390 -3.69 15.20 15.54
CA MET A 390 -4.51 15.72 16.64
C MET A 390 -3.98 15.33 18.02
N SER A 391 -3.39 14.14 18.15
CA SER A 391 -2.67 13.75 19.37
C SER A 391 -1.46 14.66 19.58
N GLU A 392 -0.65 14.84 18.54
CA GLU A 392 0.51 15.73 18.53
C GLU A 392 0.14 17.14 19.00
N MET A 393 -0.95 17.71 18.48
CA MET A 393 -1.37 19.07 18.82
C MET A 393 -1.98 19.20 20.23
N SER A 394 -2.46 18.12 20.84
CA SER A 394 -3.18 18.16 22.12
C SER A 394 -2.38 17.71 23.34
N LEU A 395 -1.24 17.05 23.14
CA LEU A 395 -0.40 16.52 24.22
C LEU A 395 0.54 17.56 24.86
N GLY A 396 0.68 18.77 24.28
CA GLY A 396 1.61 19.79 24.75
C GLY A 396 3.05 19.27 24.81
N ALA A 397 3.77 19.53 25.89
CA ALA A 397 5.15 19.04 26.06
C ALA A 397 5.29 17.50 26.00
N ASN A 398 4.22 16.78 26.34
CA ASN A 398 4.20 15.31 26.30
C ASN A 398 4.13 14.76 24.87
N ALA A 399 3.95 15.60 23.85
CA ALA A 399 3.97 15.18 22.45
C ALA A 399 5.34 14.59 22.02
N THR A 400 6.38 14.76 22.86
CA THR A 400 7.70 14.14 22.67
C THR A 400 7.80 12.69 23.17
N VAL A 401 6.74 12.15 23.79
CA VAL A 401 6.70 10.79 24.35
C VAL A 401 6.13 9.83 23.32
N ALA A 402 7.00 9.05 22.68
CA ALA A 402 6.61 8.11 21.61
C ALA A 402 5.50 7.13 22.02
N GLN A 403 5.50 6.65 23.27
CA GLN A 403 4.49 5.71 23.78
C GLN A 403 3.07 6.29 23.81
N ALA A 404 2.91 7.62 23.78
CA ALA A 404 1.60 8.25 23.70
C ALA A 404 0.91 8.02 22.36
N TYR A 405 1.67 7.74 21.30
CA TYR A 405 1.15 7.48 19.95
C TYR A 405 0.93 5.99 19.68
N GLY A 406 1.32 5.13 20.63
CA GLY A 406 1.19 3.68 20.53
C GLY A 406 2.46 2.96 20.07
N PRO A 407 2.38 1.64 19.88
CA PRO A 407 3.49 0.86 19.36
C PRO A 407 3.89 1.33 17.95
N PHE A 408 5.18 1.24 17.62
CA PHE A 408 5.72 1.60 16.29
C PHE A 408 5.49 3.04 15.83
N SER A 409 5.38 3.93 16.81
CA SER A 409 5.50 5.37 16.61
C SER A 409 6.90 5.87 16.98
N PHE A 410 7.51 6.68 16.13
CA PHE A 410 8.85 7.22 16.33
C PHE A 410 8.81 8.74 16.41
N VAL A 411 9.19 9.30 17.55
CA VAL A 411 9.39 10.74 17.69
C VAL A 411 10.79 11.09 17.19
N LEU A 412 10.87 12.12 16.35
CA LEU A 412 12.08 12.65 15.73
C LEU A 412 12.30 14.09 16.18
N ASN A 413 13.53 14.47 16.46
CA ASN A 413 13.87 15.86 16.78
C ASN A 413 13.93 16.71 15.51
N HIS A 414 13.70 18.02 15.66
CA HIS A 414 13.83 18.94 14.53
C HIS A 414 15.26 18.93 13.96
N LEU A 415 15.35 18.74 12.64
CA LEU A 415 16.59 18.61 11.85
C LEU A 415 17.45 17.39 12.24
N GLU A 416 16.88 16.41 12.93
CA GLU A 416 17.51 15.11 13.11
C GLU A 416 17.67 14.44 11.76
N VAL A 417 18.90 14.05 11.42
CA VAL A 417 19.16 13.19 10.27
C VAL A 417 19.11 11.76 10.76
N PHE A 418 18.23 10.95 10.19
CA PHE A 418 18.03 9.56 10.57
C PHE A 418 17.97 8.65 9.36
N ASP A 419 18.37 7.40 9.57
CA ASP A 419 18.28 6.33 8.59
C ASP A 419 17.10 5.42 8.94
N ILE A 420 16.29 5.08 7.95
CA ILE A 420 15.38 3.93 8.00
C ILE A 420 16.13 2.76 7.37
N LEU A 421 16.52 1.78 8.20
CA LEU A 421 17.08 0.52 7.72
C LEU A 421 15.92 -0.45 7.52
N LEU A 422 15.59 -0.70 6.26
CA LEU A 422 14.48 -1.55 5.88
C LEU A 422 14.98 -2.89 5.38
N GLN A 423 14.42 -3.99 5.89
CA GLN A 423 14.86 -5.35 5.58
C GLN A 423 13.67 -6.24 5.26
N ASN A 424 13.77 -7.02 4.19
CA ASN A 424 12.69 -7.87 3.73
C ASN A 424 12.89 -9.34 4.10
N SER A 425 12.24 -9.79 5.18
CA SER A 425 12.24 -11.21 5.55
C SER A 425 11.12 -12.01 4.86
N ASP A 426 10.27 -11.35 4.09
CA ASP A 426 9.24 -11.96 3.26
C ASP A 426 9.80 -12.36 1.87
N THR A 427 9.06 -13.23 1.18
CA THR A 427 9.41 -13.74 -0.15
C THR A 427 8.89 -12.89 -1.31
N GLY A 428 8.04 -11.89 -1.05
CA GLY A 428 7.51 -10.97 -2.05
C GLY A 428 8.33 -9.68 -2.19
N LYS A 429 7.99 -8.89 -3.21
CA LYS A 429 8.51 -7.53 -3.44
C LYS A 429 7.56 -6.50 -2.81
N HIS A 430 8.10 -5.46 -2.18
CA HIS A 430 7.31 -4.47 -1.45
C HIS A 430 7.70 -3.03 -1.83
N PRO A 431 6.79 -2.20 -2.35
CA PRO A 431 7.02 -0.78 -2.53
C PRO A 431 6.73 -0.02 -1.22
N PHE A 432 7.72 0.67 -0.67
CA PHE A 432 7.56 1.46 0.55
C PHE A 432 7.52 2.94 0.28
N HIS A 433 6.47 3.60 0.77
CA HIS A 433 6.22 5.02 0.62
C HIS A 433 6.39 5.78 1.94
N LEU A 434 7.00 6.96 1.89
CA LEU A 434 7.08 7.91 3.01
C LEU A 434 6.30 9.19 2.67
N HIS A 435 5.33 9.53 3.50
CA HIS A 435 4.61 10.80 3.38
C HIS A 435 5.51 11.99 3.78
N GLY A 436 5.22 13.17 3.23
CA GLY A 436 5.84 14.44 3.63
C GLY A 436 7.29 14.66 3.18
N HIS A 437 7.94 13.65 2.61
CA HIS A 437 9.38 13.66 2.34
C HIS A 437 9.75 12.98 1.02
N LYS A 438 10.90 13.37 0.48
CA LYS A 438 11.69 12.52 -0.41
C LYS A 438 12.91 12.05 0.35
N PHE A 439 13.03 10.75 0.55
CA PHE A 439 14.21 10.18 1.20
C PHE A 439 15.35 10.02 0.20
N GLN A 440 16.58 10.04 0.71
CA GLN A 440 17.79 9.67 -0.03
C GLN A 440 17.99 8.15 0.03
N ILE A 441 18.16 7.47 -1.11
CA ILE A 441 18.54 6.04 -1.15
C ILE A 441 20.06 5.97 -1.08
N VAL A 442 20.61 5.52 0.06
CA VAL A 442 22.06 5.63 0.32
C VAL A 442 22.79 4.29 0.24
N GLN A 443 22.07 3.18 0.40
CA GLN A 443 22.63 1.83 0.30
C GLN A 443 21.54 0.79 0.00
N ARG A 444 21.88 -0.20 -0.83
CA ARG A 444 21.09 -1.42 -1.10
C ARG A 444 21.89 -2.66 -0.71
N SER A 445 21.19 -3.64 -0.15
CA SER A 445 21.67 -4.93 0.33
C SER A 445 21.03 -6.04 -0.48
N LEU A 446 21.83 -6.87 -1.16
CA LEU A 446 21.33 -7.98 -2.00
C LEU A 446 20.95 -9.22 -1.18
N ASP A 447 21.44 -9.33 0.05
CA ASP A 447 21.04 -10.37 1.01
C ASP A 447 21.22 -9.81 2.42
N TYR A 448 20.17 -9.27 3.03
CA TYR A 448 20.31 -8.56 4.32
C TYR A 448 20.78 -9.48 5.47
N THR A 449 20.75 -10.81 5.29
CA THR A 449 21.21 -11.79 6.30
C THR A 449 22.70 -12.11 6.20
N SER A 450 23.32 -11.78 5.06
CA SER A 450 24.74 -12.04 4.81
C SER A 450 25.65 -11.01 5.49
N SER A 451 26.84 -11.44 5.90
CA SER A 451 27.91 -10.54 6.33
C SER A 451 28.89 -10.19 5.19
N ASP A 452 28.64 -10.67 3.97
CA ASP A 452 29.51 -10.45 2.82
C ASP A 452 29.38 -8.99 2.33
N PRO A 453 30.46 -8.18 2.37
CA PRO A 453 30.42 -6.78 1.93
C PRO A 453 30.22 -6.62 0.41
N THR A 454 30.30 -7.69 -0.38
CA THR A 454 29.96 -7.65 -1.81
C THR A 454 28.44 -7.72 -2.04
N LEU A 455 27.71 -8.42 -1.17
CA LEU A 455 26.26 -8.47 -1.16
C LEU A 455 25.67 -7.29 -0.38
N ASN A 456 26.34 -6.89 0.70
CA ASN A 456 25.94 -5.80 1.59
C ASN A 456 27.06 -4.76 1.69
N PRO A 457 27.27 -3.96 0.63
CA PRO A 457 28.27 -2.90 0.67
C PRO A 457 27.95 -1.92 1.80
N PRO A 458 28.97 -1.45 2.56
CA PRO A 458 28.74 -0.42 3.58
C PRO A 458 28.27 0.88 2.93
N ILE A 459 27.52 1.69 3.68
CA ILE A 459 27.11 3.03 3.24
C ILE A 459 28.36 3.84 2.88
N ASN A 460 28.39 4.36 1.66
CA ASN A 460 29.45 5.28 1.25
C ASN A 460 29.10 6.69 1.75
N GLU A 461 29.57 7.02 2.95
CA GLU A 461 29.36 8.34 3.59
C GLU A 461 29.93 9.54 2.79
N SER A 462 30.65 9.29 1.68
CA SER A 462 31.14 10.34 0.77
C SER A 462 30.26 10.57 -0.46
N GLN A 463 29.10 9.91 -0.56
CA GLN A 463 28.12 10.17 -1.63
C GLN A 463 27.67 11.63 -1.59
N THR A 464 27.84 12.34 -2.72
CA THR A 464 27.56 13.78 -2.79
C THR A 464 26.15 14.11 -3.29
N ASN A 465 25.46 13.16 -3.91
CA ASN A 465 24.14 13.37 -4.51
C ASN A 465 23.38 12.03 -4.62
N PRO A 466 22.99 11.39 -3.50
CA PRO A 466 22.19 10.17 -3.56
C PRO A 466 20.86 10.42 -4.30
N MET A 467 20.32 9.36 -4.91
CA MET A 467 19.00 9.40 -5.53
C MET A 467 17.94 9.76 -4.48
N ARG A 468 16.96 10.60 -4.86
CA ARG A 468 15.87 11.04 -3.99
C ARG A 468 14.51 10.72 -4.58
N ARG A 469 13.65 10.09 -3.78
CA ARG A 469 12.28 9.75 -4.16
C ARG A 469 11.39 9.53 -2.94
N ASP A 470 10.10 9.32 -3.16
CA ASP A 470 9.14 9.08 -2.08
C ASP A 470 8.68 7.62 -1.98
N THR A 471 8.95 6.77 -2.98
CA THR A 471 8.53 5.36 -2.98
C THR A 471 9.65 4.42 -3.46
N VAL A 472 10.08 3.45 -2.67
CA VAL A 472 11.20 2.55 -2.99
C VAL A 472 10.78 1.09 -3.07
N GLN A 473 11.22 0.38 -4.09
CA GLN A 473 11.06 -1.06 -4.17
C GLN A 473 12.06 -1.77 -3.26
N LEU A 474 11.55 -2.73 -2.49
CA LEU A 474 12.32 -3.66 -1.70
C LEU A 474 12.04 -5.12 -2.13
N PRO A 475 12.95 -5.74 -2.89
CA PRO A 475 12.85 -7.15 -3.26
C PRO A 475 12.98 -8.12 -2.07
N ALA A 476 12.64 -9.38 -2.31
CA ALA A 476 12.70 -10.46 -1.33
C ALA A 476 14.13 -10.72 -0.84
N GLY A 477 14.34 -10.87 0.47
CA GLY A 477 15.65 -11.12 1.05
C GLY A 477 16.64 -9.95 0.98
N GLU A 478 16.23 -8.81 0.44
CA GLU A 478 17.07 -7.62 0.29
C GLU A 478 16.88 -6.64 1.46
N GLY A 479 17.72 -5.59 1.48
CA GLY A 479 17.61 -4.46 2.39
C GLY A 479 17.89 -3.14 1.68
N VAL A 480 17.38 -2.04 2.25
CA VAL A 480 17.67 -0.69 1.78
C VAL A 480 17.81 0.26 2.97
N VAL A 481 18.73 1.22 2.85
CA VAL A 481 18.86 2.31 3.83
C VAL A 481 18.37 3.60 3.18
N LEU A 482 17.37 4.22 3.81
CA LEU A 482 16.77 5.47 3.40
C LEU A 482 17.17 6.56 4.40
N ARG A 483 17.84 7.61 3.94
CA ARG A 483 18.26 8.72 4.79
C ARG A 483 17.29 9.89 4.66
N VAL A 484 16.86 10.42 5.79
CA VAL A 484 15.84 11.47 5.88
C VAL A 484 16.31 12.57 6.84
N VAL A 485 15.98 13.82 6.52
CA VAL A 485 16.15 14.95 7.43
C VAL A 485 14.79 15.32 7.99
N ALA A 486 14.66 15.38 9.31
CA ALA A 486 13.43 15.79 10.00
C ALA A 486 13.21 17.32 9.94
N ASP A 487 13.04 17.88 8.74
CA ASP A 487 12.86 19.31 8.47
C ASP A 487 11.41 19.77 8.19
N ASN A 488 10.45 18.86 8.22
CA ASN A 488 9.03 19.05 7.98
C ASN A 488 8.15 18.62 9.19
N PRO A 489 8.00 19.48 10.22
CA PRO A 489 7.28 19.15 11.43
C PRO A 489 5.82 18.71 11.21
N GLY A 490 5.45 17.55 11.77
CA GLY A 490 4.13 16.95 11.64
C GLY A 490 4.16 15.43 11.84
N ALA A 491 3.02 14.77 11.64
CA ALA A 491 2.94 13.31 11.68
C ALA A 491 2.86 12.72 10.26
N TRP A 492 3.77 11.80 9.96
CA TRP A 492 3.93 11.18 8.64
C TRP A 492 3.85 9.66 8.78
N ILE A 493 3.18 9.01 7.83
CA ILE A 493 3.12 7.55 7.77
C ILE A 493 4.18 7.02 6.78
N PHE A 494 4.84 5.93 7.17
CA PHE A 494 5.73 5.15 6.32
C PHE A 494 5.17 3.74 6.19
N HIS A 495 4.82 3.31 4.98
CA HIS A 495 4.08 2.06 4.79
C HIS A 495 4.38 1.38 3.46
N CYS A 496 4.07 0.08 3.38
CA CYS A 496 3.99 -0.60 2.10
C CYS A 496 2.79 -0.06 1.31
N HIS A 497 2.97 0.22 0.02
CA HIS A 497 1.94 0.76 -0.85
C HIS A 497 1.11 -0.33 -1.56
N ILE A 498 1.35 -1.60 -1.25
CA ILE A 498 0.39 -2.66 -1.57
C ILE A 498 -0.77 -2.54 -0.57
N GLU A 499 -1.99 -2.30 -1.08
CA GLU A 499 -3.14 -1.97 -0.22
C GLU A 499 -3.45 -3.08 0.77
N TRP A 500 -3.37 -4.33 0.31
CA TRP A 500 -3.58 -5.50 1.15
C TRP A 500 -2.58 -5.52 2.32
N HIS A 501 -1.33 -5.12 2.10
CA HIS A 501 -0.30 -5.11 3.14
C HIS A 501 -0.49 -3.96 4.12
N LEU A 502 -0.92 -2.77 3.64
CA LEU A 502 -1.28 -1.66 4.52
C LEU A 502 -2.45 -2.04 5.43
N GLU A 503 -3.51 -2.64 4.87
CA GLU A 503 -4.68 -3.13 5.63
C GLU A 503 -4.32 -4.31 6.57
N ALA A 504 -3.30 -5.10 6.23
CA ALA A 504 -2.71 -6.10 7.11
C ALA A 504 -1.81 -5.50 8.22
N GLY A 505 -1.50 -4.20 8.14
CA GLY A 505 -0.78 -3.42 9.15
C GLY A 505 0.71 -3.20 8.89
N LEU A 506 1.14 -3.15 7.61
CA LEU A 506 2.53 -2.90 7.23
C LEU A 506 2.88 -1.41 7.20
N ALA A 507 2.85 -0.76 8.38
CA ALA A 507 3.10 0.67 8.51
C ALA A 507 3.81 1.04 9.82
N VAL A 508 4.37 2.24 9.87
CA VAL A 508 4.82 2.92 11.09
C VAL A 508 4.45 4.40 11.00
N THR A 509 4.45 5.09 12.13
CA THR A 509 4.21 6.55 12.17
C THR A 509 5.44 7.28 12.68
N LEU A 510 5.83 8.34 11.97
CA LEU A 510 6.90 9.25 12.33
C LEU A 510 6.27 10.55 12.83
N ILE A 511 6.56 10.92 14.08
CA ILE A 511 6.10 12.16 14.70
C ILE A 511 7.29 13.10 14.73
N GLU A 512 7.27 14.04 13.81
CA GLU A 512 8.42 14.85 13.48
C GLU A 512 8.35 16.21 14.17
N ALA A 513 9.35 16.50 15.00
CA ALA A 513 9.50 17.79 15.66
C ALA A 513 8.17 18.29 16.30
N PRO A 514 7.50 17.49 17.15
CA PRO A 514 6.12 17.75 17.56
C PRO A 514 5.90 19.08 18.27
N LEU A 515 6.93 19.60 18.96
CA LEU A 515 6.87 20.92 19.59
C LEU A 515 6.90 22.05 18.55
N GLN A 516 7.67 21.89 17.47
CA GLN A 516 7.67 22.82 16.34
C GLN A 516 6.37 22.71 15.53
N ALA A 517 5.84 21.49 15.37
CA ALA A 517 4.53 21.28 14.76
C ALA A 517 3.45 22.05 15.54
N GLN A 518 3.43 21.98 16.87
CA GLN A 518 2.51 22.76 17.72
C GLN A 518 2.59 24.28 17.53
N GLU A 519 3.75 24.81 17.15
CA GLU A 519 3.96 26.24 16.91
C GLU A 519 3.51 26.68 15.50
N ARG A 520 3.60 25.79 14.52
CA ARG A 520 3.39 26.10 13.08
C ARG A 520 2.02 25.66 12.58
N ASN A 521 1.50 24.57 13.14
CA ASN A 521 0.31 23.90 12.64
C ASN A 521 -0.95 24.47 13.28
N ALA A 522 -1.99 24.68 12.47
CA ALA A 522 -3.28 25.21 12.91
C ALA A 522 -4.41 24.39 12.29
N ILE A 523 -4.78 23.30 12.96
CA ILE A 523 -5.85 22.41 12.51
C ILE A 523 -7.19 23.20 12.49
N PRO A 524 -7.89 23.27 11.35
CA PRO A 524 -9.19 23.94 11.27
C PRO A 524 -10.29 23.27 12.11
N ASP A 525 -11.20 24.08 12.68
CA ASP A 525 -12.34 23.62 13.49
C ASP A 525 -13.20 22.55 12.81
N VAL A 526 -13.32 22.60 11.47
CA VAL A 526 -14.11 21.63 10.69
C VAL A 526 -13.62 20.20 10.92
N MET A 527 -12.31 19.98 11.08
CA MET A 527 -11.76 18.63 11.28
C MET A 527 -12.17 18.05 12.63
N PHE A 528 -12.18 18.87 13.68
CA PHE A 528 -12.69 18.47 15.00
C PHE A 528 -14.19 18.14 14.96
N GLN A 529 -14.97 18.94 14.22
CA GLN A 529 -16.40 18.68 14.02
C GLN A 529 -16.66 17.38 13.25
N GLN A 530 -15.82 17.08 12.26
CA GLN A 530 -15.89 15.83 11.49
C GLN A 530 -15.56 14.61 12.37
N CYS A 531 -14.52 14.68 13.20
CA CYS A 531 -14.24 13.64 14.19
C CYS A 531 -15.44 13.40 15.12
N ALA A 532 -16.04 14.48 15.64
CA ALA A 532 -17.22 14.38 16.49
C ALA A 532 -18.43 13.75 15.75
N ALA A 533 -18.63 14.09 14.47
CA ALA A 533 -19.68 13.50 13.64
C ALA A 533 -19.48 11.99 13.40
N LEU A 534 -18.23 11.52 13.37
CA LEU A 534 -17.85 10.11 13.25
C LEU A 534 -17.79 9.39 14.61
N GLY A 535 -17.98 10.11 15.72
CA GLY A 535 -17.83 9.55 17.07
C GLY A 535 -16.38 9.19 17.42
N MET A 536 -15.41 9.82 16.75
CA MET A 536 -13.98 9.60 16.98
C MET A 536 -13.42 10.66 17.94
N PRO A 537 -12.53 10.28 18.88
CA PRO A 537 -11.83 11.24 19.71
C PRO A 537 -10.86 12.08 18.87
N SER A 538 -10.70 13.35 19.22
CA SER A 538 -9.88 14.33 18.48
C SER A 538 -8.80 14.98 19.36
N SER A 539 -8.50 14.39 20.51
CA SER A 539 -7.52 14.90 21.47
C SER A 539 -7.08 13.80 22.43
N GLY A 540 -5.91 13.96 23.02
CA GLY A 540 -5.33 12.99 23.96
C GLY A 540 -4.25 12.16 23.30
N ASN A 541 -3.90 11.05 23.93
CA ASN A 541 -3.00 10.06 23.34
C ASN A 541 -3.72 9.28 22.22
N ALA A 542 -3.06 8.31 21.60
CA ALA A 542 -3.60 7.50 20.50
C ALA A 542 -4.94 6.79 20.82
N ALA A 543 -5.25 6.56 22.10
CA ALA A 543 -6.49 5.95 22.56
C ALA A 543 -7.54 6.99 23.02
N GLY A 544 -7.25 8.28 22.97
CA GLY A 544 -8.14 9.37 23.39
C GLY A 544 -8.08 9.72 24.87
N HIS A 545 -7.10 9.22 25.61
CA HIS A 545 -6.93 9.53 27.03
C HIS A 545 -6.20 10.85 27.25
N PRO A 546 -6.55 11.62 28.29
CA PRO A 546 -5.93 12.90 28.59
C PRO A 546 -4.45 12.75 28.99
N THR A 547 -3.73 13.87 29.02
CA THR A 547 -2.30 13.91 29.42
C THR A 547 -2.03 13.43 30.84
N SER A 548 -3.04 13.38 31.73
CA SER A 548 -2.93 12.77 33.06
C SER A 548 -2.69 11.26 33.01
N ASP A 549 -3.15 10.61 31.95
CA ASP A 549 -3.13 9.16 31.74
C ASP A 549 -2.44 8.81 30.41
N LEU A 550 -1.34 9.53 30.13
CA LEU A 550 -0.63 9.55 28.85
C LEU A 550 -0.31 8.15 28.26
N LEU A 551 -0.02 7.17 29.12
CA LEU A 551 0.40 5.83 28.72
C LEU A 551 -0.75 4.80 28.77
N ASP A 552 -1.94 5.21 29.20
CA ASP A 552 -3.11 4.34 29.16
C ASP A 552 -3.61 4.24 27.73
N LEU A 553 -3.50 3.05 27.13
CA LEU A 553 -4.03 2.76 25.79
C LEU A 553 -5.30 1.91 25.85
N SER A 554 -5.96 1.84 27.01
CA SER A 554 -7.19 1.06 27.18
C SER A 554 -8.31 1.58 26.28
N GLY A 555 -9.15 0.67 25.77
CA GLY A 555 -10.21 1.01 24.81
C GLY A 555 -9.75 1.02 23.34
N TRP A 556 -8.44 1.16 23.08
CA TRP A 556 -7.85 0.88 21.78
C TRP A 556 -7.47 -0.60 21.68
N THR A 557 -8.03 -1.31 20.72
CA THR A 557 -7.76 -2.75 20.54
C THR A 557 -6.40 -2.91 19.87
N LEU A 558 -5.36 -3.10 20.69
CA LEU A 558 -4.03 -3.44 20.21
C LEU A 558 -3.99 -4.89 19.72
N GLY A 559 -3.18 -5.13 18.69
CA GLY A 559 -3.01 -6.44 18.07
C GLY A 559 -3.80 -6.62 16.76
N PRO A 560 -3.92 -7.85 16.25
CA PRO A 560 -3.56 -9.11 16.90
C PRO A 560 -2.05 -9.26 17.11
N PHE A 561 -1.62 -10.22 17.93
CA PHE A 561 -0.20 -10.41 18.30
C PHE A 561 0.35 -11.70 17.72
N GLN A 562 1.66 -11.74 17.44
CA GLN A 562 2.29 -12.92 16.88
C GLN A 562 2.02 -14.15 17.76
N GLN A 563 1.61 -15.26 17.14
CA GLN A 563 1.31 -16.47 17.87
C GLN A 563 2.58 -17.03 18.52
N VAL A 564 2.58 -17.18 19.84
CA VAL A 564 3.65 -17.92 20.53
C VAL A 564 3.51 -19.41 20.21
N LEU A 565 4.32 -19.89 19.27
CA LEU A 565 4.40 -21.30 18.89
C LEU A 565 4.92 -22.13 20.08
N GLY A 566 4.11 -23.07 20.56
CA GLY A 566 4.46 -23.94 21.68
C GLY A 566 3.26 -24.43 22.50
N TRP A 567 3.52 -25.31 23.46
CA TRP A 567 2.47 -25.82 24.35
C TRP A 567 2.17 -24.80 25.45
N ARG A 568 0.99 -24.17 25.41
CA ARG A 568 0.49 -23.40 26.55
C ARG A 568 0.39 -24.32 27.78
N PRO A 569 0.52 -23.84 29.04
CA PRO A 569 0.39 -24.67 30.24
C PRO A 569 -0.89 -25.51 30.25
N LYS A 570 -2.00 -24.95 29.76
CA LYS A 570 -3.27 -25.68 29.58
C LYS A 570 -3.16 -26.83 28.57
N GLY A 571 -2.45 -26.63 27.46
CA GLY A 571 -2.16 -27.67 26.47
C GLY A 571 -1.24 -28.76 27.01
N ILE A 572 -0.21 -28.40 27.79
CA ILE A 572 0.66 -29.37 28.47
C ILE A 572 -0.16 -30.24 29.42
N VAL A 573 -1.03 -29.64 30.23
CA VAL A 573 -1.90 -30.36 31.17
C VAL A 573 -2.89 -31.25 30.43
N ALA A 574 -3.53 -30.76 29.36
CA ALA A 574 -4.43 -31.54 28.53
C ALA A 574 -3.73 -32.76 27.89
N MET A 575 -2.56 -32.55 27.29
CA MET A 575 -1.75 -33.61 26.69
C MET A 575 -1.29 -34.62 27.75
N THR A 576 -0.81 -34.15 28.90
CA THR A 576 -0.43 -35.00 30.04
C THR A 576 -1.62 -35.84 30.50
N GLY A 577 -2.82 -35.24 30.57
CA GLY A 577 -4.07 -35.93 30.87
C GLY A 577 -4.37 -37.04 29.85
N CYS A 578 -4.32 -36.72 28.56
CA CYS A 578 -4.54 -37.68 27.47
C CYS A 578 -3.57 -38.87 27.55
N VAL A 579 -2.26 -38.58 27.70
CA VAL A 579 -1.21 -39.61 27.85
C VAL A 579 -1.46 -40.47 29.08
N LEU A 580 -1.80 -39.86 30.22
CA LEU A 580 -2.11 -40.59 31.45
C LEU A 580 -3.31 -41.53 31.27
N THR A 581 -4.41 -41.06 30.67
CA THR A 581 -5.57 -41.91 30.38
C THR A 581 -5.24 -43.05 29.42
N ALA A 582 -4.41 -42.80 28.40
CA ALA A 582 -3.97 -43.85 27.48
C ALA A 582 -3.12 -44.91 28.20
N VAL A 583 -2.19 -44.49 29.06
CA VAL A 583 -1.36 -45.40 29.87
C VAL A 583 -2.22 -46.21 30.83
N ILE A 584 -3.15 -45.59 31.54
CA ILE A 584 -4.09 -46.30 32.43
C ILE A 584 -4.93 -47.30 31.62
N GLY A 585 -5.42 -46.91 30.45
CA GLY A 585 -6.15 -47.80 29.55
C GLY A 585 -5.32 -49.02 29.14
N MET A 586 -4.09 -48.81 28.69
CA MET A 586 -3.17 -49.89 28.34
C MET A 586 -2.87 -50.80 29.52
N LEU A 587 -2.56 -50.24 30.70
CA LEU A 587 -2.31 -51.01 31.92
C LEU A 587 -3.53 -51.84 32.34
N THR A 588 -4.73 -51.29 32.18
CA THR A 588 -5.98 -52.00 32.49
C THR A 588 -6.19 -53.19 31.55
N VAL A 589 -5.93 -53.00 30.24
CA VAL A 589 -6.00 -54.10 29.26
C VAL A 589 -4.93 -55.16 29.54
N THR A 590 -3.70 -54.76 29.83
CA THR A 590 -2.62 -55.69 30.19
C THR A 590 -2.93 -56.43 31.48
N TRP A 591 -3.47 -55.75 32.50
CA TRP A 591 -3.94 -56.40 33.72
C TRP A 591 -5.01 -57.42 33.40
N TYR A 592 -6.04 -57.07 32.62
CA TYR A 592 -7.11 -58.00 32.27
C TYR A 592 -6.61 -59.20 31.47
N SER A 593 -5.58 -59.00 30.63
CA SER A 593 -4.94 -60.07 29.86
C SER A 593 -3.99 -60.94 30.69
N LEU A 594 -3.43 -60.44 31.79
CA LEU A 594 -2.53 -61.16 32.70
C LEU A 594 -3.25 -61.74 33.92
N GLY A 595 -4.42 -61.20 34.26
CA GLY A 595 -5.35 -61.75 35.23
C GLY A 595 -5.79 -63.11 34.74
N GLY A 596 -5.25 -64.15 35.39
CA GLY A 596 -5.20 -65.51 34.87
C GLY A 596 -6.52 -66.02 34.28
N HIS A 597 -6.39 -66.79 33.21
CA HIS A 597 -7.45 -67.65 32.73
C HIS A 597 -8.03 -68.43 33.91
N ILE A 598 -9.31 -68.23 34.20
CA ILE A 598 -10.09 -69.15 35.04
C ILE A 598 -9.82 -70.54 34.46
N SER A 599 -9.27 -71.46 35.26
CA SER A 599 -8.96 -72.79 34.76
C SER A 599 -10.24 -73.47 34.31
N GLU A 600 -10.17 -74.41 33.35
CA GLU A 600 -11.35 -75.21 32.98
C GLU A 600 -11.97 -75.86 34.23
N GLU A 601 -11.17 -76.23 35.24
CA GLU A 601 -11.67 -76.72 36.54
C GLU A 601 -12.44 -75.67 37.35
N GLU A 602 -11.99 -74.43 37.43
CA GLU A 602 -12.72 -73.36 38.13
C GLU A 602 -14.01 -73.00 37.39
N MET A 603 -13.97 -72.99 36.05
CA MET A 603 -15.14 -72.72 35.21
C MET A 603 -16.15 -73.88 35.29
N GLU A 604 -15.68 -75.14 35.27
CA GLU A 604 -16.52 -76.32 35.51
C GLU A 604 -17.07 -76.34 36.94
N HIS A 605 -16.30 -75.91 37.94
CA HIS A 605 -16.76 -75.81 39.33
C HIS A 605 -17.86 -74.75 39.48
N GLU A 606 -17.71 -73.58 38.85
CA GLU A 606 -18.77 -72.55 38.83
C GLU A 606 -20.01 -73.03 38.07
N VAL A 607 -19.84 -73.68 36.91
CA VAL A 607 -20.96 -74.27 36.15
C VAL A 607 -21.65 -75.37 36.96
N ARG A 608 -20.90 -76.23 37.66
CA ARG A 608 -21.46 -77.28 38.53
C ARG A 608 -22.20 -76.68 39.72
N MET A 609 -21.67 -75.63 40.34
CA MET A 609 -22.36 -74.88 41.40
C MET A 609 -23.65 -74.22 40.90
N GLN A 610 -23.66 -73.66 39.69
CA GLN A 610 -24.87 -73.11 39.07
C GLN A 610 -25.88 -74.19 38.69
N GLN A 611 -25.43 -75.36 38.20
CA GLN A 611 -26.28 -76.52 37.92
C GLN A 611 -26.87 -77.14 39.19
N GLU A 612 -26.09 -77.28 40.26
CA GLU A 612 -26.55 -77.73 41.58
C GLU A 612 -27.55 -76.73 42.20
N ALA A 613 -27.32 -75.43 42.04
CA ALA A 613 -28.28 -74.39 42.45
C ALA A 613 -29.59 -74.47 41.64
N LYS A 614 -29.52 -74.76 40.33
CA LYS A 614 -30.70 -75.04 39.49
C LYS A 614 -31.43 -76.31 39.91
N LEU A 615 -30.71 -77.40 40.23
CA LEU A 615 -31.29 -78.67 40.72
C LEU A 615 -31.94 -78.52 42.10
N ARG A 616 -31.35 -77.71 43.00
CA ARG A 616 -31.95 -77.34 44.29
C ARG A 616 -33.24 -76.53 44.11
N ARG A 617 -33.28 -75.61 43.13
CA ARG A 617 -34.51 -74.87 42.76
C ARG A 617 -35.57 -75.79 42.12
N GLY A 618 -35.17 -76.80 41.34
CA GLY A 618 -36.07 -77.77 40.70
C GLY A 618 -36.71 -78.78 41.67
N LYS A 619 -36.04 -79.13 42.78
CA LYS A 619 -36.61 -80.01 43.83
C LYS A 619 -37.58 -79.31 44.78
N PHE A 620 -37.64 -77.97 44.77
CA PHE A 620 -38.52 -77.19 45.65
C PHE A 620 -39.96 -77.04 45.11
N PHE A 621 -40.22 -77.41 43.85
CA PHE A 621 -41.53 -77.27 43.20
C PHE A 621 -42.21 -78.60 42.82
N GLY A 622 -41.77 -79.71 43.39
CA GLY A 622 -42.29 -81.04 43.05
C GLY A 622 -42.55 -81.92 44.27
N LEU A 623 -43.44 -81.50 45.18
CA LEU A 623 -44.16 -82.40 46.12
C LEU A 623 -45.23 -81.65 46.94
N ILE A 624 -46.23 -81.06 46.26
CA ILE A 624 -47.61 -81.02 46.79
C ILE A 624 -48.56 -81.28 45.61
N LYS A 625 -49.13 -82.49 45.57
CA LYS A 625 -50.46 -82.73 44.97
C LYS A 625 -51.43 -83.08 46.12
N PRO A 626 -52.74 -82.79 45.95
CA PRO A 626 -53.63 -82.41 47.05
C PRO A 626 -54.43 -83.58 47.66
N LYS A 627 -55.14 -83.23 48.74
CA LYS A 627 -56.25 -83.93 49.46
C LYS A 627 -55.81 -84.94 50.53
N ASN A 628 -56.38 -84.93 51.73
CA ASN A 628 -57.74 -84.53 52.14
C ASN A 628 -57.80 -83.36 53.12
#